data_AF-A0A529L768-F1
#
_entry.id   AF-A0A529L768-F1
#
_cell.length_a   1.000
_cell.length_b   1.000
_cell.length_c   1.000
_cell.angle_alpha   90.00
_cell.angle_beta   90.00
_cell.angle_gamma   90.00
#
_symmetry.space_group_name_H-M   'P 1'
#
loop_
_entity.id
_entity.type
_entity.pdbx_description
1 polymer ?
#
loop_
_entity_poly.entity_id
_entity_poly.type
_entity_poly.pdbx_seq_one_letter_code
_entity_poly.pdbx_strand_id
1 'polypeptide(L)' 'MIEDTAGRTMVRAAMRAPYLEREEEHILALRWKEDNDQHALHCITMAHMRLVISMASKFRHYGLPLGDLIQ' A
#
# COMPACT_ATOMS: atom_id res chain seq x y z
N MET A 1 -22.24 -12.09 -7.55
CA MET A 1 -20.84 -11.66 -7.74
C MET A 1 -20.51 -10.70 -6.62
N ILE A 2 -19.66 -11.11 -5.69
CA ILE A 2 -19.26 -10.28 -4.54
C ILE A 2 -18.36 -9.18 -5.10
N GLU A 3 -18.90 -7.98 -5.27
CA GLU A 3 -18.11 -6.81 -5.61
C GLU A 3 -17.11 -6.55 -4.48
N ASP A 4 -15.82 -6.67 -4.83
CA ASP A 4 -14.64 -6.40 -4.02
C ASP A 4 -14.67 -4.99 -3.39
N THR A 5 -15.44 -4.86 -2.31
CA THR A 5 -15.63 -3.61 -1.57
C THR A 5 -14.38 -3.29 -0.75
N ALA A 6 -13.65 -4.33 -0.34
CA ALA A 6 -12.38 -4.23 0.39
C ALA A 6 -11.28 -3.63 -0.50
N GLY A 7 -11.06 -4.15 -1.71
CA GLY A 7 -10.05 -3.62 -2.64
C GLY A 7 -10.33 -2.17 -3.05
N ARG A 8 -11.59 -1.79 -3.27
CA ARG A 8 -11.96 -0.38 -3.55
C ARG A 8 -11.66 0.55 -2.39
N THR A 9 -11.91 0.12 -1.15
CA THR A 9 -11.64 0.91 0.05
C THR A 9 -10.14 1.08 0.25
N MET A 10 -9.37 0.01 0.05
CA MET A 10 -7.90 0.01 0.13
C MET A 10 -7.26 0.92 -0.93
N VAL A 11 -7.72 0.84 -2.19
CA VAL A 11 -7.23 1.73 -3.26
C VAL A 11 -7.51 3.20 -2.93
N ARG A 12 -8.69 3.52 -2.40
CA ARG A 12 -9.02 4.89 -1.98
C ARG A 12 -8.14 5.38 -0.83
N ALA A 13 -7.85 4.53 0.15
CA ALA A 13 -6.95 4.86 1.25
C ALA A 13 -5.51 5.08 0.76
N ALA A 14 -5.01 4.20 -0.11
CA ALA A 14 -3.68 4.32 -0.72
C ALA A 14 -3.53 5.60 -1.54
N MET A 15 -4.55 5.96 -2.33
CA MET A 15 -4.52 7.19 -3.14
C MET A 15 -4.55 8.48 -2.30
N ARG A 16 -5.08 8.42 -1.07
CA ARG A 16 -5.11 9.56 -0.14
C ARG A 16 -3.87 9.66 0.75
N ALA A 17 -3.03 8.63 0.77
CA ALA A 17 -1.82 8.63 1.58
C ALA A 17 -0.83 9.69 1.06
N PRO A 18 -0.21 10.49 1.94
CA PRO A 18 0.82 11.43 1.54
C PRO A 18 2.03 10.70 0.96
N TYR A 19 2.75 11.36 0.06
CA TYR A 19 4.08 10.90 -0.35
C TYR A 19 5.04 11.14 0.81
N LEU A 20 5.93 10.18 1.06
CA LEU A 20 7.02 10.35 2.00
C LEU A 20 8.24 10.87 1.24
N GLU A 21 8.90 11.86 1.81
CA GLU A 21 10.24 12.24 1.37
C GLU A 21 11.26 11.20 1.84
N ARG A 22 12.42 11.14 1.18
CA ARG A 22 13.48 10.15 1.47
C ARG A 22 13.87 10.12 2.96
N GLU A 23 13.99 11.29 3.57
CA GLU A 23 14.37 11.41 4.97
C GLU A 23 13.28 10.86 5.91
N GLU A 24 12.01 11.12 5.60
CA GLU A 24 10.88 10.62 6.36
C GLU A 24 10.79 9.09 6.28
N GLU A 25 11.02 8.52 5.10
CA GLU A 25 11.10 7.06 4.92
C GLU A 25 12.21 6.45 5.77
N HIS A 26 13.39 7.10 5.81
CA HIS A 26 14.52 6.62 6.60
C HIS A 26 14.21 6.63 8.09
N ILE A 27 13.62 7.71 8.60
CA ILE A 27 13.23 7.84 10.01
C ILE A 27 12.18 6.79 10.38
N LEU A 28 11.16 6.60 9.55
CA LEU A 28 10.12 5.59 9.79
C LEU A 28 10.71 4.17 9.77
N ALA A 29 11.62 3.88 8.85
CA ALA A 29 12.28 2.58 8.77
C ALA A 29 13.14 2.30 10.00
N LEU A 30 13.85 3.31 10.51
CA LEU A 30 14.65 3.21 11.72
C LEU A 30 13.75 2.96 12.94
N ARG A 31 12.68 3.76 13.11
CA ARG A 31 11.70 3.58 14.20
C ARG A 31 11.04 2.21 14.20
N TRP A 32 10.66 1.71 13.03
CA TRP A 32 10.11 0.37 12.93
C TRP A 32 11.13 -0.69 13.36
N LYS A 33 12.38 -0.56 12.90
CA LYS A 33 13.44 -1.52 13.20
C LYS A 33 13.86 -1.51 14.67
N GLU A 34 14.00 -0.33 15.27
CA GLU A 34 14.54 -0.15 16.63
C GLU A 34 13.45 -0.27 17.68
N ASP A 35 12.29 0.35 17.44
CA ASP A 35 11.22 0.47 18.43
C ASP A 35 10.04 -0.48 18.17
N ASN A 36 10.10 -1.31 17.12
CA ASN A 36 8.96 -2.12 16.65
C ASN A 36 7.70 -1.30 16.39
N ASP A 37 7.88 -0.02 16.01
CA ASP A 37 6.80 0.94 15.80
C ASP A 37 5.87 0.48 14.67
N GLN A 38 4.70 -0.05 15.05
CA GLN A 38 3.67 -0.51 14.11
C GLN A 38 3.04 0.63 13.33
N HIS A 39 3.02 1.84 13.89
CA HIS A 39 2.55 3.02 13.18
C HIS A 39 3.53 3.41 12.08
N ALA A 40 4.84 3.33 12.35
CA ALA A 40 5.86 3.56 11.33
C ALA A 40 5.75 2.55 10.18
N LEU A 41 5.56 1.27 10.49
CA LEU A 41 5.28 0.23 9.50
C LEU A 41 4.04 0.59 8.65
N HIS A 42 2.93 0.94 9.30
CA HIS A 42 1.70 1.27 8.61
C HIS A 42 1.87 2.46 7.65
N CYS A 43 2.57 3.51 8.07
CA CYS A 43 2.89 4.67 7.24
C CYS A 43 3.71 4.29 6.00
N ILE A 44 4.76 3.49 6.17
CA ILE A 44 5.59 3.00 5.05
C ILE A 44 4.73 2.19 4.07
N THR A 45 3.98 1.21 4.57
CA THR A 45 3.11 0.36 3.75
C THR A 45 2.08 1.18 2.99
N MET A 46 1.44 2.16 3.63
CA MET A 46 0.43 3.01 3.00
C MET A 46 1.01 3.94 1.92
N ALA A 47 2.20 4.51 2.14
CA ALA A 47 2.87 5.34 1.14
C ALA A 47 3.25 4.53 -0.11
N HIS A 48 3.63 3.26 0.07
CA HIS A 48 4.08 2.37 -1.00
C HIS A 48 2.94 1.61 -1.69
N MET A 49 1.77 1.48 -1.05
CA MET A 49 0.57 0.84 -1.62
C MET A 49 0.19 1.37 -3.00
N ARG A 50 0.34 2.68 -3.25
CA ARG A 50 0.08 3.28 -4.57
C ARG A 50 0.96 2.68 -5.67
N LEU A 51 2.23 2.38 -5.37
CA LEU A 51 3.15 1.72 -6.29
C LEU A 51 2.73 0.28 -6.55
N VAL A 52 2.35 -0.45 -5.50
CA VAL A 52 1.85 -1.83 -5.60
C VAL A 52 0.61 -1.89 -6.50
N ILE A 53 -0.37 -0.99 -6.27
CA ILE A 53 -1.59 -0.88 -7.10
C ILE A 53 -1.24 -0.58 -8.56
N SER A 54 -0.27 0.32 -8.80
CA SER A 54 0.20 0.65 -10.15
C SER A 54 0.82 -0.56 -10.86
N MET A 55 1.63 -1.36 -10.14
CA MET A 55 2.19 -2.60 -10.67
C MET A 55 1.11 -3.65 -10.92
N ALA A 56 0.23 -3.91 -9.95
CA ALA A 56 -0.87 -4.88 -10.06
C ALA A 56 -1.83 -4.54 -11.21
N SER A 57 -2.10 -3.26 -11.45
CA SER A 57 -2.96 -2.79 -12.54
C SER A 57 -2.45 -3.22 -13.93
N LYS A 58 -1.13 -3.43 -14.09
CA LYS A 58 -0.56 -3.95 -15.35
C LYS A 58 -0.97 -5.40 -15.63
N PHE A 59 -1.27 -6.17 -14.58
CA PHE A 59 -1.66 -7.58 -14.67
C PHE A 59 -3.18 -7.78 -14.74
N ARG A 60 -3.99 -6.71 -14.75
CA ARG A 60 -5.45 -6.77 -14.82
C ARG A 60 -5.99 -7.52 -16.04
N HIS A 61 -5.21 -7.58 -17.13
CA HIS A 61 -5.60 -8.26 -18.37
C HIS A 61 -5.43 -9.79 -18.32
N TYR A 62 -4.84 -10.35 -17.25
CA TYR A 62 -4.69 -11.80 -17.06
C TYR A 62 -5.95 -12.47 -16.49
N GLY A 63 -7.06 -11.74 -16.35
CA GLY A 63 -8.35 -12.30 -15.92
C GLY A 63 -8.48 -12.52 -14.41
N LEU A 64 -7.54 -12.03 -13.61
CA LEU A 64 -7.55 -12.16 -12.14
C LEU A 64 -8.25 -10.96 -11.45
N PRO A 65 -9.00 -11.20 -10.36
CA PRO A 65 -9.52 -10.13 -9.50
C PRO A 65 -8.38 -9.28 -8.91
N LEU A 66 -8.58 -7.96 -8.81
CA LEU A 66 -7.56 -7.04 -8.29
C LEU A 66 -7.17 -7.35 -6.82
N GLY A 67 -8.09 -7.87 -6.02
CA GLY A 67 -7.82 -8.33 -4.66
C GLY A 67 -6.79 -9.47 -4.60
N ASP A 68 -6.87 -10.44 -5.51
CA ASP A 68 -5.93 -11.57 -5.58
C ASP A 68 -4.54 -11.15 -6.08
N LEU A 69 -4.43 -10.01 -6.76
CA LEU A 69 -3.16 -9.46 -7.24
C LEU A 69 -2.42 -8.64 -6.16
N ILE A 70 -3.11 -8.23 -5.09
CA ILE A 70 -2.57 -7.31 -4.08
C ILE A 70 -2.44 -7.99 -2.69
N GLN A 71 -3.11 -9.12 -2.44
CA GLN A 71 -3.04 -9.86 -1.16
C GLN A 71 -1.67 -10.49 -0.87
#